data_AF-A0A081LG16-F1
#
_entry.id   AF-A0A081LG16-F1
#
_cell.length_a   1.000
_cell.length_b   1.000
_cell.length_c   1.000
_cell.angle_alpha   90.00
_cell.angle_beta   90.00
_cell.angle_gamma   90.00
#
_symmetry.space_group_name_H-M   'P 1'
#
loop_
_entity.id
_entity.type
_entity.pdbx_description
1 polymer ?
#
loop_
_entity_poly.entity_id
_entity_poly.type
_entity_poly.pdbx_seq_one_letter_code
_entity_poly.pdbx_strand_id
1 'polypeptide(L)'
;MNVEIEKVIIVEGKSDKQKLKEVISEPVTIICTNGTISTSKLDQLVDDLLGKDVYILADSDDAGDKLRKQFRKEFPEALHLFVDRTYREVAASPSAHIASILLAANIDVHSKYL
;
A
#
# COMPACT_ATOMS: atom_id res chain seq x y z
N MET A 1 -16.41 -11.87 19.99
CA MET A 1 -16.43 -10.63 19.18
C MET A 1 -15.28 -10.78 18.19
N ASN A 2 -15.54 -10.88 16.89
CA ASN A 2 -14.47 -10.76 15.92
C ASN A 2 -14.01 -9.31 15.96
N VAL A 3 -12.80 -9.08 16.44
CA VAL A 3 -12.15 -7.79 16.27
C VAL A 3 -11.58 -7.83 14.85
N GLU A 4 -12.22 -7.13 13.92
CA GLU A 4 -11.63 -6.92 12.60
C GLU A 4 -10.40 -6.03 12.77
N ILE A 5 -9.25 -6.53 12.33
CA ILE A 5 -8.01 -5.76 12.31
C ILE A 5 -8.14 -4.73 11.18
N GLU A 6 -7.86 -3.48 11.49
CA GLU A 6 -7.89 -2.41 10.48
C GLU A 6 -6.77 -2.66 9.46
N LYS A 7 -7.12 -2.66 8.17
CA LYS A 7 -6.14 -2.75 7.07
C LYS A 7 -5.73 -1.36 6.61
N VAL A 8 -4.42 -1.18 6.41
CA VAL A 8 -3.84 0.08 5.96
C VAL A 8 -2.92 -0.15 4.78
N ILE A 9 -3.11 0.58 3.68
CA ILE A 9 -2.18 0.59 2.55
C ILE A 9 -1.47 1.94 2.49
N ILE A 10 -0.14 1.90 2.46
CA ILE A 10 0.72 3.06 2.26
C ILE A 10 1.17 3.09 0.80
N VAL A 11 0.95 4.24 0.16
CA VAL A 11 1.32 4.53 -1.23
C VAL A 11 2.12 5.84 -1.34
N GLU A 12 2.82 6.04 -2.45
CA GLU A 12 3.62 7.26 -2.67
C GLU A 12 2.76 8.46 -3.06
N GLY A 13 1.84 8.25 -4.01
CA GLY A 13 1.11 9.32 -4.68
C GLY A 13 -0.39 9.33 -4.39
N LYS A 14 -1.00 10.48 -4.72
CA LYS A 14 -2.47 10.63 -4.67
C LYS A 14 -3.15 9.84 -5.77
N SER A 15 -2.53 9.70 -6.94
CA SER A 15 -3.02 8.91 -8.07
C SER A 15 -3.15 7.43 -7.70
N ASP A 16 -2.16 6.89 -7.00
CA ASP A 16 -2.18 5.50 -6.51
C ASP A 16 -3.33 5.30 -5.54
N LYS A 17 -3.52 6.25 -4.62
CA LYS A 17 -4.65 6.23 -3.69
C LYS A 17 -6.00 6.21 -4.41
N GLN A 18 -6.17 7.02 -5.46
CA GLN A 18 -7.43 7.01 -6.22
C GLN A 18 -7.61 5.67 -6.95
N LYS A 19 -6.56 5.17 -7.60
CA LYS A 19 -6.58 3.87 -8.28
C LYS A 19 -6.98 2.73 -7.34
N LEU A 20 -6.42 2.69 -6.13
CA LEU A 20 -6.76 1.67 -5.13
C LEU A 20 -8.20 1.81 -4.64
N LYS A 21 -8.68 3.03 -4.39
CA LYS A 21 -10.07 3.27 -3.99
C LYS A 21 -11.09 2.80 -5.01
N GLU A 22 -10.75 2.84 -6.30
CA GLU A 22 -11.63 2.34 -7.34
C GLU A 22 -11.73 0.81 -7.33
N VAL A 23 -10.65 0.11 -6.94
CA VAL A 23 -10.53 -1.35 -7.02
C VAL A 23 -10.99 -2.06 -5.75
N ILE A 24 -10.65 -1.53 -4.57
CA ILE A 24 -10.94 -2.13 -3.27
C ILE A 24 -12.44 -2.07 -2.95
N SER A 25 -13.00 -3.15 -2.41
CA SER A 25 -14.42 -3.25 -2.05
C SER A 25 -14.70 -3.42 -0.55
N GLU A 26 -13.68 -3.31 0.29
CA GLU A 26 -13.80 -3.34 1.76
C GLU A 26 -13.21 -2.06 2.41
N PRO A 27 -13.48 -1.81 3.70
CA PRO A 27 -12.86 -0.69 4.42
C PRO A 27 -11.34 -0.84 4.53
N VAL A 28 -10.60 0.04 3.85
CA VAL A 28 -9.13 0.11 3.93
C VAL A 28 -8.70 1.58 4.08
N THR A 29 -7.87 1.85 5.07
CA THR A 29 -7.24 3.17 5.22
C THR A 29 -6.08 3.28 4.22
N ILE A 30 -6.11 4.28 3.34
CA ILE A 30 -5.03 4.51 2.37
C ILE A 30 -4.28 5.80 2.71
N ILE A 31 -2.99 5.68 3.03
CA ILE A 31 -2.10 6.76 3.42
C ILE A 31 -1.14 7.09 2.28
N CYS A 32 -1.04 8.37 1.92
CA CYS A 32 -0.07 8.84 0.92
C CYS A 32 1.14 9.44 1.63
N THR A 33 2.36 9.00 1.30
CA THR A 33 3.59 9.63 1.80
C THR A 33 3.90 10.93 1.07
N ASN A 34 3.33 11.15 -0.13
CA ASN A 34 3.63 12.25 -1.05
C ASN A 34 5.11 12.26 -1.46
N GLY A 35 5.64 11.09 -1.85
CA GLY A 35 7.05 10.84 -2.14
C GLY A 35 7.78 10.21 -0.95
N THR A 36 8.97 10.73 -0.62
CA THR A 36 9.75 10.25 0.53
C THR A 36 9.18 10.77 1.85
N ILE A 37 9.36 9.99 2.92
CA ILE A 37 8.96 10.36 4.29
C ILE A 37 10.20 10.57 5.15
N SER A 38 10.25 11.62 5.97
CA SER A 38 11.35 11.79 6.92
C SER A 38 11.29 10.73 8.02
N THR A 39 12.43 10.33 8.59
CA THR A 39 12.49 9.34 9.67
C THR A 39 11.56 9.70 10.83
N SER A 40 11.59 10.94 11.29
CA SER A 40 10.72 11.40 12.38
C SER A 40 9.22 11.30 12.10
N LYS A 41 8.80 11.48 10.84
CA LYS A 41 7.39 11.30 10.44
C LYS A 41 7.03 9.83 10.31
N LEU A 42 7.99 9.02 9.88
CA LEU A 42 7.82 7.58 9.81
C LEU A 42 7.67 6.99 11.20
N ASP A 43 8.50 7.39 12.17
CA ASP A 43 8.40 6.91 13.56
C ASP A 43 7.00 7.18 14.14
N GLN A 44 6.50 8.41 13.99
CA GLN A 44 5.14 8.77 14.40
C GLN A 44 4.06 7.94 13.68
N LEU A 45 4.24 7.74 12.38
CA LEU A 45 3.32 6.93 11.58
C LEU A 45 3.34 5.47 12.04
N VAL A 46 4.49 4.92 12.42
CA VAL A 46 4.60 3.55 12.93
C VAL A 46 3.80 3.38 14.22
N ASP A 47 3.93 4.31 15.16
CA ASP A 47 3.16 4.29 16.41
C ASP A 47 1.64 4.28 16.15
N ASP A 48 1.17 5.08 15.19
CA ASP A 48 -0.25 5.15 14.79
C ASP A 48 -0.76 3.88 14.08
N LEU A 49 0.16 3.04 13.58
CA LEU A 49 -0.13 1.84 12.80
C LEU A 49 0.06 0.53 13.58
N LEU A 50 0.48 0.60 14.84
CA LEU A 50 0.60 -0.58 15.69
C LEU A 50 -0.74 -1.30 15.83
N GLY A 51 -0.70 -2.63 15.67
CA GLY A 51 -1.89 -3.49 15.75
C GLY A 51 -2.80 -3.44 14.51
N LYS A 52 -2.33 -2.87 13.40
CA LYS A 52 -3.03 -2.86 12.10
C LYS A 52 -2.31 -3.77 11.10
N ASP A 53 -3.06 -4.25 10.11
CA ASP A 53 -2.49 -4.97 8.97
C ASP A 53 -1.99 -3.95 7.94
N VAL A 54 -0.68 -3.73 7.90
CA VAL A 54 -0.07 -2.65 7.11
C VAL A 54 0.59 -3.20 5.85
N TYR A 55 0.27 -2.59 4.71
CA TYR A 55 0.78 -2.95 3.41
C TYR A 55 1.49 -1.76 2.76
N ILE A 56 2.65 -2.00 2.16
CA ILE A 56 3.41 -1.00 1.38
C ILE A 56 3.30 -1.33 -0.10
N LEU A 57 2.60 -0.47 -0.85
CA LEU A 57 2.49 -0.56 -2.31
C LEU A 57 3.07 0.70 -2.95
N ALA A 58 4.39 0.65 -3.13
CA ALA A 58 5.20 1.73 -3.72
C ALA A 58 5.52 1.43 -5.20
N ASP A 59 5.94 2.46 -5.93
CA ASP A 59 6.32 2.32 -7.33
C ASP A 59 7.58 1.44 -7.47
N SER A 60 7.76 0.86 -8.66
CA SER A 60 8.93 0.06 -9.02
C SER A 60 10.01 0.96 -9.65
N ASP A 61 10.41 1.98 -8.92
CA ASP A 61 11.48 2.90 -9.28
C ASP A 61 12.40 3.21 -8.08
N ASP A 62 13.40 4.08 -8.28
CA ASP A 62 14.37 4.42 -7.24
C ASP A 62 13.74 5.10 -6.01
N ALA A 63 12.63 5.82 -6.17
CA ALA A 63 11.94 6.49 -5.06
C ALA A 63 11.18 5.46 -4.23
N GLY A 64 10.42 4.58 -4.88
CA GLY A 64 9.72 3.49 -4.22
C GLY A 64 10.67 2.50 -3.55
N ASP A 65 11.82 2.20 -4.16
CA ASP A 65 12.84 1.35 -3.53
C ASP A 65 13.44 1.98 -2.27
N LYS A 66 13.66 3.31 -2.26
CA LYS A 66 14.10 4.03 -1.06
C LYS A 66 13.03 4.00 0.03
N LEU A 67 11.77 4.23 -0.34
CA LEU A 67 10.65 4.16 0.60
C LEU A 67 10.57 2.78 1.24
N ARG A 68 10.63 1.71 0.43
CA ARG A 68 10.62 0.32 0.89
C ARG A 68 11.77 0.03 1.85
N LYS A 69 12.99 0.48 1.53
CA LYS A 69 14.17 0.30 2.40
C LYS A 69 13.96 0.97 3.77
N GLN A 70 13.34 2.15 3.78
CA GLN A 70 13.06 2.87 5.02
C GLN A 70 12.03 2.13 5.88
N PHE A 71 10.90 1.70 5.29
CA PHE A 71 9.91 0.90 6.00
C PHE A 71 10.46 -0.43 6.52
N ARG A 72 11.32 -1.13 5.76
CA ARG A 72 11.96 -2.36 6.27
C ARG A 72 12.82 -2.14 7.51
N LYS A 73 13.39 -0.94 7.65
CA LYS A 73 14.24 -0.58 8.78
C LYS A 73 13.42 -0.17 10.00
N GLU A 74 12.46 0.73 9.81
CA GLU A 74 11.71 1.33 10.92
C GLU A 74 10.39 0.59 11.24
N PHE A 75 9.83 -0.15 10.28
CA PHE A 75 8.57 -0.89 10.43
C PHE A 75 8.58 -2.26 9.73
N PRO A 76 9.37 -3.22 10.26
CA PRO A 76 9.57 -4.52 9.61
C PRO A 76 8.31 -5.40 9.53
N GLU A 77 7.27 -5.08 10.29
CA GLU A 77 5.98 -5.80 10.30
C GLU A 77 5.13 -5.48 9.06
N ALA A 78 5.40 -4.36 8.36
CA ALA A 78 4.64 -3.99 7.18
C ALA A 78 4.90 -4.94 5.99
N LEU A 79 3.83 -5.43 5.36
CA LEU A 79 3.89 -6.31 4.20
C LEU A 79 4.14 -5.53 2.92
N HIS A 80 5.20 -5.87 2.20
CA HIS A 80 5.54 -5.20 0.94
C HIS A 80 4.86 -5.88 -0.25
N LEU A 81 3.95 -5.17 -0.90
CA LEU A 81 3.29 -5.56 -2.14
C LEU A 81 4.02 -4.96 -3.35
N PHE A 82 3.99 -5.63 -4.50
CA PHE A 82 4.74 -5.22 -5.68
C PHE A 82 3.88 -5.26 -6.94
N VAL A 83 3.89 -4.15 -7.69
CA VAL A 83 3.39 -4.15 -9.07
C VAL A 83 4.41 -4.78 -10.01
N ASP A 84 3.96 -5.20 -11.19
CA ASP A 84 4.87 -5.70 -12.21
C ASP A 84 5.78 -4.55 -12.66
N ARG A 85 7.09 -4.80 -12.72
CA ARG A 85 8.08 -3.78 -13.11
C ARG A 85 7.83 -3.22 -14.50
N THR A 86 7.12 -3.95 -15.36
CA THR A 86 6.70 -3.50 -16.69
C THR A 86 5.80 -2.26 -16.62
N TYR A 87 4.95 -2.16 -15.60
CA TYR A 87 4.05 -1.01 -15.44
C TYR A 87 4.68 0.17 -14.72
N ARG A 88 5.75 -0.10 -13.95
CA ARG A 88 6.56 0.85 -13.17
C ARG A 88 5.79 1.54 -12.03
N GLU A 89 4.66 2.16 -12.30
CA GLU A 89 3.86 2.94 -11.36
C GLU A 89 2.57 2.20 -10.97
N VAL A 90 2.14 2.38 -9.72
CA VAL A 90 0.87 1.80 -9.21
C VAL A 90 -0.31 2.38 -9.98
N ALA A 91 -0.36 3.71 -10.15
CA ALA A 91 -1.42 4.37 -10.92
C ALA A 91 -1.51 3.91 -12.38
N ALA A 92 -0.36 3.61 -13.02
CA ALA A 92 -0.29 3.17 -14.42
C ALA A 92 -0.63 1.69 -14.62
N SER A 93 -0.59 0.89 -13.55
CA SER A 93 -0.86 -0.54 -13.61
C SER A 93 -2.32 -0.84 -14.00
N PRO A 94 -2.60 -1.87 -14.82
CA PRO A 94 -3.96 -2.30 -15.12
C PRO A 94 -4.74 -2.64 -13.85
N SER A 95 -6.01 -2.26 -13.80
CA SER A 95 -6.81 -2.47 -12.58
C SER A 95 -6.97 -3.96 -12.23
N ALA A 96 -6.99 -4.85 -13.22
CA ALA A 96 -7.01 -6.29 -12.98
C ALA A 96 -5.70 -6.81 -12.35
N HIS A 97 -4.57 -6.20 -12.70
CA HIS A 97 -3.28 -6.50 -12.08
C HIS A 97 -3.24 -6.02 -10.62
N ILE A 98 -3.77 -4.83 -10.34
CA ILE A 98 -3.91 -4.34 -8.96
C ILE A 98 -4.86 -5.25 -8.16
N ALA A 99 -5.98 -5.67 -8.76
CA ALA A 99 -6.94 -6.54 -8.12
C ALA A 99 -6.33 -7.89 -7.70
N SER A 100 -5.50 -8.51 -8.55
CA SER A 100 -4.84 -9.78 -8.22
C SER A 100 -3.83 -9.65 -7.07
N ILE A 101 -3.07 -8.54 -7.01
CA ILE A 101 -2.15 -8.25 -5.91
C ILE A 101 -2.90 -8.08 -4.59
N LEU A 102 -4.00 -7.32 -4.61
CA LEU A 102 -4.81 -7.05 -3.42
C LEU A 102 -5.49 -8.34 -2.91
N LEU A 103 -6.07 -9.15 -3.80
CA LEU A 103 -6.64 -10.45 -3.43
C LEU A 103 -5.59 -11.37 -2.81
N ALA A 104 -4.39 -11.43 -3.37
CA ALA A 104 -3.29 -12.23 -2.80
C ALA A 104 -2.86 -11.73 -1.41
N ALA A 105 -3.12 -10.46 -1.10
CA ALA A 105 -2.90 -9.84 0.21
C ALA A 105 -4.10 -9.99 1.17
N ASN A 106 -5.12 -10.78 0.79
CA ASN A 106 -6.38 -10.92 1.51
C ASN A 106 -7.15 -9.60 1.63
N ILE A 107 -7.13 -8.79 0.56
CA ILE A 107 -7.89 -7.54 0.43
C ILE A 107 -8.97 -7.72 -0.64
N ASP A 108 -10.23 -7.52 -0.26
CA ASP A 108 -11.39 -7.66 -1.12
C ASP A 108 -11.44 -6.55 -2.17
N VAL A 109 -11.79 -6.94 -3.38
CA VAL A 109 -11.86 -6.06 -4.55
C VAL A 109 -13.18 -6.21 -5.28
N HIS A 110 -13.59 -5.17 -5.99
CA HIS A 110 -14.78 -5.23 -6.82
C HIS A 110 -14.62 -6.27 -7.94
N SER A 111 -15.59 -7.17 -8.06
CA SER A 111 -15.59 -8.28 -9.03
C SER A 111 -15.45 -7.86 -10.50
N LYS A 112 -15.78 -6.61 -10.85
CA LYS A 112 -15.60 -6.04 -12.19
C LYS A 112 -14.13 -5.90 -12.63
N TYR A 113 -13.18 -6.07 -11.70
CA TYR A 113 -11.74 -6.04 -11.98
C TYR A 113 -11.09 -7.43 -11.98
N LEU A 114 -11.88 -8.50 -11.88
CA LEU A 114 -11.42 -9.89 -11.92
C LEU A 114 -11.54 -10.49 -13.32
#